data_AF-A0AAE2UY16-F1
#
_entry.id   AF-A0AAE2UY16-F1
#
_cell.length_a   1.000
_cell.length_b   1.000
_cell.length_c   1.000
_cell.angle_alpha   90.00
_cell.angle_beta   90.00
_cell.angle_gamma   90.00
#
_symmetry.space_group_name_H-M   'P 1'
#
loop_
_entity.id
_entity.type
_entity.pdbx_description
1 polymer ?
#
loop_
_entity_poly.entity_id
_entity_poly.type
_entity_poly.pdbx_seq_one_letter_code
_entity_poly.pdbx_strand_id
1 'polypeptide(L)'
;MSKILFTKEDIINLKKNVNILRVSERSITYTDEFKRLFIEEYTSGKLPREIFAENGFDINIIGLKRIEQSAARWKTLYDKDGILGLDDSRKRTSGRPRSRELSKEEIIERQEAKIKLLESQVELLKKLDVTERLLINKSKNLKTSDIFKLIHITIKENKFKNLTGYFCELLAVSRSGFYNYINSKENRIAREKNDLKAKNIILKAFNRRGYKKGSRSIKMILENEFNTVYSLKKIQRIMKKYNIICPHRKANPYKQMAKATKEHRTFPNILERNFKQEIPGKVLLTDITYLPYK
;
A
#
# COMPACT_ATOMS: atom_id res chain seq x y z
N MET A 1 -18.18 -37.26 27.11
CA MET A 1 -18.95 -36.89 28.31
C MET A 1 -18.60 -37.84 29.45
N SER A 2 -18.37 -37.33 30.66
CA SER A 2 -18.15 -38.17 31.84
C SER A 2 -19.39 -39.03 32.13
N LYS A 3 -19.21 -40.31 32.48
CA LYS A 3 -20.30 -41.24 32.83
C LYS A 3 -20.81 -41.10 34.27
N ILE A 4 -20.25 -40.16 35.03
CA ILE A 4 -20.59 -39.92 36.45
C ILE A 4 -21.97 -39.27 36.54
N LEU A 5 -22.89 -39.91 37.27
CA LEU A 5 -24.20 -39.37 37.63
C LEU A 5 -24.12 -38.84 39.07
N PHE A 6 -24.74 -37.70 39.32
CA PHE A 6 -24.79 -37.13 40.67
C PHE A 6 -25.92 -37.75 41.47
N THR A 7 -25.61 -38.12 42.72
CA THR A 7 -26.63 -38.51 43.68
C THR A 7 -27.43 -37.29 44.14
N LYS A 8 -28.56 -37.53 44.82
CA LYS A 8 -29.39 -36.44 45.35
C LYS A 8 -28.60 -35.57 46.36
N GLU A 9 -27.70 -36.17 47.13
CA GLU A 9 -26.84 -35.48 48.09
C GLU A 9 -25.80 -34.60 47.39
N ASP A 10 -25.15 -35.12 46.35
CA ASP A 10 -24.19 -34.36 45.53
C ASP A 10 -24.82 -33.12 44.91
N ILE A 11 -26.07 -33.24 44.43
CA ILE A 11 -26.81 -32.13 43.83
C ILE A 11 -27.08 -31.04 44.87
N ILE A 12 -27.42 -31.40 46.11
CA ILE A 12 -27.67 -30.45 47.20
C ILE A 12 -26.37 -29.73 47.57
N ASN A 13 -25.27 -30.46 47.68
CA ASN A 13 -23.96 -29.87 48.01
C ASN A 13 -23.47 -28.93 46.91
N LEU A 14 -23.57 -29.33 45.64
CA LEU A 14 -23.17 -28.49 44.51
C LEU A 14 -24.04 -27.23 44.40
N LYS A 15 -25.35 -27.30 44.65
CA LYS A 15 -26.25 -26.14 44.61
C LYS A 15 -25.92 -25.05 45.64
N LYS A 16 -25.15 -25.34 46.69
CA LYS A 16 -24.73 -24.35 47.69
C LYS A 16 -23.67 -23.38 47.13
N ASN A 17 -22.96 -23.75 46.07
CA ASN A 17 -21.88 -22.92 45.51
C ASN A 17 -22.45 -21.80 44.61
N VAL A 18 -22.01 -20.56 44.85
CA VAL A 18 -22.41 -19.34 44.11
C VAL A 18 -22.09 -19.44 42.61
N ASN A 19 -21.04 -20.18 42.25
CA ASN A 19 -20.56 -20.31 40.87
C ASN A 19 -21.40 -21.26 40.00
N ILE A 20 -22.47 -21.86 40.54
CA ILE A 20 -23.37 -22.75 39.82
C ILE A 20 -24.73 -22.09 39.58
N LEU A 21 -25.15 -22.09 38.32
CA LEU A 21 -26.48 -21.63 37.92
C LEU A 21 -27.53 -22.75 38.02
N ARG A 22 -27.20 -23.97 37.57
CA ARG A 22 -28.10 -25.13 37.61
C ARG A 22 -27.35 -26.45 37.66
N VAL A 23 -27.82 -27.37 38.51
CA VAL A 23 -27.34 -28.76 38.56
C VAL A 23 -28.48 -29.71 38.17
N SER A 24 -28.17 -30.66 37.29
CA SER A 24 -28.99 -31.83 36.96
C SER A 24 -28.15 -33.08 37.22
N GLU A 25 -28.80 -34.24 37.34
CA GLU A 25 -28.15 -35.55 37.54
C GLU A 25 -26.99 -35.83 36.57
N ARG A 26 -27.05 -35.26 35.35
CA ARG A 26 -26.04 -35.46 34.29
C ARG A 26 -25.14 -34.26 34.02
N SER A 27 -25.51 -33.05 34.44
CA SER A 27 -24.84 -31.83 33.96
C SER A 27 -24.85 -30.70 34.97
N ILE A 28 -23.76 -29.93 35.01
CA ILE A 28 -23.63 -28.67 35.75
C ILE A 28 -23.63 -27.52 34.74
N THR A 29 -24.42 -26.48 35.02
CA THR A 29 -24.41 -25.20 34.31
C THR A 29 -23.77 -24.16 35.22
N TYR A 30 -22.67 -23.58 34.79
CA TYR A 30 -21.91 -22.58 35.54
C TYR A 30 -22.37 -21.16 35.23
N THR A 31 -22.14 -20.23 36.16
CA THR A 31 -22.45 -18.81 35.97
C THR A 31 -21.52 -18.18 34.91
N ASP A 32 -21.99 -17.13 34.25
CA ASP A 32 -21.20 -16.43 33.23
C ASP A 32 -20.00 -15.69 33.86
N GLU A 33 -20.13 -15.28 35.13
CA GLU A 33 -19.05 -14.70 35.94
C GLU A 33 -17.93 -15.70 36.20
N PHE A 34 -18.27 -16.91 36.63
CA PHE A 34 -17.27 -17.96 36.88
C PHE A 34 -16.53 -18.34 35.60
N LYS A 35 -17.20 -18.41 34.45
CA LYS A 35 -16.52 -18.68 33.16
C LYS A 35 -15.49 -17.60 32.81
N ARG A 36 -15.77 -16.32 33.14
CA ARG A 36 -14.83 -15.21 32.88
C ARG A 36 -13.63 -15.30 33.82
N LEU A 37 -13.89 -15.48 35.12
CA LEU A 37 -12.85 -15.67 36.13
C LEU A 37 -11.96 -16.87 35.77
N PHE A 38 -12.57 -17.98 35.34
CA PHE A 38 -11.84 -19.16 34.90
C PHE A 38 -10.87 -18.85 33.75
N ILE A 39 -11.29 -18.10 32.73
CA ILE A 39 -10.41 -17.78 31.60
C ILE A 39 -9.27 -16.87 32.04
N GLU A 40 -9.55 -15.89 32.90
CA GLU A 40 -8.53 -14.99 33.45
C GLU A 40 -7.46 -15.76 34.22
N GLU A 41 -7.87 -16.62 35.16
CA GLU A 41 -6.94 -17.45 35.95
C GLU A 41 -6.24 -18.53 35.13
N TYR A 42 -6.90 -19.07 34.11
CA TYR A 42 -6.26 -20.03 33.20
C TYR A 42 -5.20 -19.34 32.33
N THR A 43 -5.44 -18.10 31.90
CA THR A 43 -4.43 -17.32 31.16
C THR A 43 -3.24 -16.90 32.00
N SER A 44 -3.41 -16.74 33.32
CA SER A 44 -2.30 -16.50 34.25
C SER A 44 -1.47 -17.76 34.55
N GLY A 45 -1.92 -18.93 34.07
CA GLY A 45 -1.16 -20.18 34.08
C GLY A 45 -1.60 -21.19 35.14
N LYS A 46 -2.68 -20.95 35.89
CA LYS A 46 -3.22 -21.91 36.86
C LYS A 46 -3.84 -23.12 36.15
N LEU A 47 -3.75 -24.30 36.77
CA LEU A 47 -4.35 -25.52 36.22
C LEU A 47 -5.88 -25.50 36.43
N PRO A 48 -6.68 -26.05 35.50
CA PRO A 48 -8.14 -26.11 35.67
C PRO A 48 -8.60 -26.77 36.96
N ARG A 49 -7.83 -27.74 37.46
CA ARG A 49 -8.10 -28.41 38.73
C ARG A 49 -8.01 -27.45 39.93
N GLU A 50 -7.00 -26.59 39.93
CA GLU A 50 -6.72 -25.63 41.01
C GLU A 50 -7.78 -24.54 41.04
N ILE A 51 -8.11 -23.98 39.87
CA ILE A 51 -9.15 -22.96 39.71
C ILE A 51 -10.49 -23.46 40.27
N PHE A 52 -10.87 -24.70 39.96
CA PHE A 52 -12.10 -25.28 40.49
C PHE A 52 -12.04 -25.54 42.01
N ALA A 53 -10.90 -26.00 42.54
CA ALA A 53 -10.75 -26.21 43.98
C ALA A 53 -10.83 -24.90 44.77
N GLU A 54 -10.15 -23.85 44.32
CA GLU A 54 -10.16 -22.52 44.94
C GLU A 54 -11.56 -21.90 44.95
N ASN A 55 -12.36 -22.19 43.91
CA ASN A 55 -13.73 -21.73 43.79
C ASN A 55 -14.76 -22.64 44.49
N GLY A 56 -14.32 -23.48 45.42
CA GLY A 56 -15.19 -24.26 46.32
C GLY A 56 -15.86 -25.47 45.65
N PHE A 57 -15.26 -26.04 44.61
CA PHE A 57 -15.73 -27.27 43.99
C PHE A 57 -14.97 -28.49 44.51
N ASP A 58 -15.71 -29.51 44.95
CA ASP A 58 -15.11 -30.80 45.27
C ASP A 58 -14.78 -31.56 43.97
N ILE A 59 -13.48 -31.72 43.72
CA ILE A 59 -12.93 -32.35 42.51
C ILE A 59 -13.36 -33.82 42.41
N ASN A 60 -13.51 -34.51 43.54
CA ASN A 60 -13.86 -35.93 43.55
C ASN A 60 -15.31 -36.16 43.10
N ILE A 61 -16.21 -35.25 43.49
CA ILE A 61 -17.63 -35.29 43.14
C ILE A 61 -17.83 -34.96 41.66
N ILE A 62 -17.16 -33.92 41.14
CA ILE A 62 -17.33 -33.47 39.74
C ILE A 62 -16.62 -34.38 38.74
N GLY A 63 -15.44 -34.87 39.11
CA GLY A 63 -14.56 -35.67 38.27
C GLY A 63 -13.67 -34.86 37.32
N LEU A 64 -12.39 -35.22 37.25
CA LEU A 64 -11.36 -34.54 36.47
C LEU A 64 -11.71 -34.39 34.98
N LYS A 65 -12.20 -35.45 34.34
CA LYS A 65 -12.59 -35.42 32.91
C LYS A 65 -13.66 -34.36 32.60
N ARG A 66 -14.52 -34.02 33.56
CA ARG A 66 -15.58 -33.02 33.37
C ARG A 66 -15.03 -31.60 33.50
N ILE A 67 -14.06 -31.39 34.39
CA ILE A 67 -13.33 -30.13 34.52
C ILE A 67 -12.58 -29.84 33.22
N GLU A 68 -11.80 -30.79 32.72
CA GLU A 68 -11.06 -30.67 31.46
C GLU A 68 -11.98 -30.36 30.27
N GLN A 69 -13.12 -31.05 30.15
CA GLN A 69 -14.09 -30.81 29.08
C GLN A 69 -14.76 -29.44 29.19
N SER A 70 -14.98 -28.93 30.41
CA SER A 70 -15.51 -27.58 30.62
C SER A 70 -14.46 -26.53 30.24
N ALA A 71 -13.23 -26.69 30.70
CA ALA A 71 -12.10 -25.83 30.38
C ALA A 71 -11.85 -25.75 28.87
N ALA A 72 -11.76 -26.90 28.19
CA ALA A 72 -11.58 -26.96 26.75
C ALA A 72 -12.69 -26.23 26.00
N ARG A 73 -13.95 -26.43 26.42
CA ARG A 73 -15.12 -25.77 25.81
C ARG A 73 -15.07 -24.26 25.97
N TRP A 74 -14.80 -23.75 27.18
CA TRP A 74 -14.72 -22.31 27.42
C TRP A 74 -13.55 -21.67 26.68
N LYS A 75 -12.41 -22.34 26.63
CA LYS A 75 -11.27 -21.91 25.82
C LYS A 75 -11.64 -21.79 24.34
N THR A 76 -12.27 -22.81 23.76
CA THR A 76 -12.67 -22.78 22.34
C THR A 76 -13.68 -21.68 22.03
N LEU A 77 -14.57 -21.35 22.97
CA LEU A 77 -15.54 -20.25 22.83
C LEU A 77 -14.85 -18.88 22.92
N TYR A 78 -13.92 -18.73 23.87
CA TYR A 78 -13.16 -17.51 24.05
C TYR A 78 -12.24 -17.22 22.84
N ASP A 79 -11.55 -18.24 22.33
CA ASP A 79 -10.68 -18.09 21.15
C ASP A 79 -11.45 -17.66 19.90
N LYS A 80 -12.74 -18.00 19.81
CA LYS A 80 -13.60 -17.69 18.66
C LYS A 80 -14.25 -16.31 18.75
N ASP A 81 -14.93 -16.03 19.85
CA ASP A 81 -15.85 -14.89 19.99
C ASP A 81 -15.48 -13.99 21.19
N GLY A 82 -14.32 -14.22 21.83
CA GLY A 82 -13.83 -13.46 22.99
C GLY A 82 -14.74 -13.58 24.21
N ILE A 83 -14.81 -12.51 25.01
CA ILE A 83 -15.65 -12.44 26.22
C ILE A 83 -17.14 -12.63 25.90
N LEU A 84 -17.58 -12.18 24.72
CA LEU A 84 -18.96 -12.32 24.26
C LEU A 84 -19.35 -13.78 24.00
N GLY A 85 -18.39 -14.64 23.63
CA GLY A 85 -18.62 -16.08 23.40
C GLY A 85 -18.89 -16.88 24.68
N LEU A 86 -18.54 -16.34 25.85
CA LEU A 86 -18.74 -17.00 27.15
C LEU A 86 -20.16 -16.78 27.72
N ASP A 87 -20.87 -15.75 27.24
CA ASP A 87 -22.24 -15.40 27.65
C ASP A 87 -23.24 -16.46 27.14
N ASP A 88 -24.28 -16.76 27.93
CA ASP A 88 -25.29 -17.75 27.56
C ASP A 88 -26.17 -17.22 26.41
N SER A 89 -25.90 -17.71 25.19
CA SER A 89 -26.62 -17.31 23.99
C SER A 89 -28.12 -17.59 24.05
N ARG A 90 -28.59 -18.52 24.89
CA ARG A 90 -30.02 -18.81 25.07
C ARG A 90 -30.82 -17.63 25.62
N LYS A 91 -30.18 -16.66 26.27
CA LYS A 91 -30.83 -15.41 26.72
C LYS A 91 -31.27 -14.54 25.54
N ARG A 92 -30.55 -14.60 24.42
CA ARG A 92 -30.73 -13.70 23.26
C ARG A 92 -31.26 -14.41 22.02
N THR A 93 -31.03 -15.72 21.91
CA THR A 93 -31.60 -16.54 20.85
C THR A 93 -33.02 -16.91 21.26
N SER A 94 -33.98 -16.02 20.99
CA SER A 94 -35.39 -16.38 21.05
C SER A 94 -35.64 -17.48 20.02
N GLY A 95 -36.02 -18.67 20.48
CA GLY A 95 -36.68 -19.66 19.63
C GLY A 95 -38.04 -19.14 19.18
N ARG A 96 -39.11 -19.89 19.42
CA ARG A 96 -40.48 -19.51 19.04
C ARG A 96 -40.80 -18.05 19.45
N PRO A 97 -41.38 -17.23 18.55
CA PRO A 97 -41.75 -15.84 18.87
C PRO A 97 -42.59 -15.79 20.15
N ARG A 98 -42.37 -14.78 20.99
CA ARG A 98 -43.22 -14.53 22.16
C ARG A 98 -44.65 -14.34 21.66
N SER A 99 -45.61 -15.08 22.22
CA SER A 99 -47.04 -14.97 21.89
C SER A 99 -47.73 -13.81 22.59
N ARG A 100 -47.04 -13.11 23.52
CA ARG A 100 -47.56 -11.91 24.18
C ARG A 100 -47.21 -10.65 23.39
N GLU A 101 -48.08 -9.65 23.48
CA GLU A 101 -47.80 -8.30 22.99
C GLU A 101 -46.62 -7.69 23.79
N LEU A 102 -45.79 -6.92 23.09
CA LEU A 102 -44.65 -6.22 23.70
C LEU A 102 -45.14 -5.01 24.50
N SER A 103 -44.42 -4.68 25.59
CA SER A 103 -44.70 -3.43 26.29
C SER A 103 -44.30 -2.23 25.42
N LYS A 104 -44.89 -1.06 25.67
CA LYS A 104 -44.53 0.18 24.97
C LYS A 104 -43.04 0.50 25.14
N GLU A 105 -42.48 0.24 26.31
CA GLU A 105 -41.05 0.42 26.61
C GLU A 105 -40.16 -0.55 25.80
N GLU A 106 -40.53 -1.83 25.71
CA GLU A 106 -39.80 -2.82 24.90
C GLU A 106 -39.82 -2.46 23.40
N ILE A 107 -40.91 -1.86 22.92
CA ILE A 107 -41.02 -1.38 21.53
C ILE A 107 -40.09 -0.20 21.29
N ILE A 108 -40.06 0.77 22.22
CA ILE A 108 -39.19 1.95 22.12
C ILE A 108 -37.73 1.53 22.09
N GLU A 109 -37.29 0.68 23.03
CA GLU A 109 -35.89 0.20 23.07
C GLU A 109 -35.50 -0.51 21.77
N ARG A 110 -36.41 -1.32 21.22
CA ARG A 110 -36.18 -2.02 19.95
C ARG A 110 -36.10 -1.06 18.76
N GLN A 111 -36.93 -0.02 18.75
CA GLN A 111 -36.90 1.02 17.71
C GLN A 111 -35.63 1.86 17.83
N GLU A 112 -35.22 2.26 19.03
CA GLU A 112 -33.96 2.97 19.28
C GLU A 112 -32.74 2.15 18.82
N ALA A 113 -32.69 0.86 19.14
CA ALA A 113 -31.64 -0.03 18.65
C ALA A 113 -31.62 -0.12 17.12
N LYS A 114 -32.79 -0.14 16.47
CA LYS A 114 -32.92 -0.13 15.02
C LYS A 114 -32.46 1.19 14.42
N ILE A 115 -32.84 2.32 15.01
CA ILE A 115 -32.43 3.67 14.59
C ILE A 115 -30.91 3.77 14.67
N LYS A 116 -30.31 3.40 15.79
CA LYS A 116 -28.84 3.42 15.98
C LYS A 116 -28.11 2.56 14.94
N LEU A 117 -28.65 1.39 14.62
CA LEU A 117 -28.10 0.53 13.57
C LEU A 117 -28.18 1.23 12.21
N LEU A 118 -29.35 1.76 11.84
CA LEU A 118 -29.56 2.46 10.57
C LEU A 118 -28.68 3.71 10.44
N GLU A 119 -28.55 4.50 11.50
CA GLU A 119 -27.67 5.67 11.55
C GLU A 119 -26.21 5.27 11.30
N SER A 120 -25.74 4.20 11.94
CA SER A 120 -24.38 3.69 11.71
C SER A 120 -24.16 3.22 10.27
N GLN A 121 -25.16 2.60 9.64
CA GLN A 121 -25.11 2.19 8.23
C GLN A 121 -25.02 3.41 7.30
N VAL A 122 -25.84 4.43 7.54
CA VAL A 122 -25.84 5.68 6.76
C VAL A 122 -24.50 6.42 6.92
N GLU A 123 -23.95 6.47 8.14
CA GLU A 123 -22.64 7.09 8.38
C GLU A 123 -21.52 6.39 7.58
N LEU A 124 -21.55 5.05 7.53
CA LEU A 124 -20.60 4.27 6.75
C LEU A 124 -20.73 4.58 5.25
N LEU A 125 -21.96 4.63 4.71
CA LEU A 125 -22.21 4.99 3.32
C LEU A 125 -21.74 6.41 2.97
N LYS A 126 -21.97 7.38 3.86
CA LYS A 126 -21.47 8.76 3.68
C LYS A 126 -19.95 8.81 3.61
N LYS A 127 -19.25 8.07 4.48
CA LYS A 127 -17.77 7.97 4.43
C LYS A 127 -17.30 7.36 3.12
N LEU A 128 -17.97 6.31 2.65
CA LEU A 128 -17.66 5.65 1.38
C LEU A 128 -17.81 6.61 0.19
N ASP A 129 -18.94 7.30 0.06
CA ASP A 129 -19.20 8.29 -1.01
C ASP A 129 -18.15 9.41 -1.05
N VAL A 130 -17.78 9.98 0.11
CA VAL A 130 -16.71 11.00 0.17
C VAL A 130 -15.38 10.43 -0.35
N THR A 131 -15.02 9.19 0.04
CA THR A 131 -13.78 8.58 -0.43
C THR A 131 -13.78 8.31 -1.93
N GLU A 132 -14.92 7.91 -2.50
CA GLU A 132 -15.07 7.67 -3.94
C GLU A 132 -14.86 8.95 -4.74
N ARG A 133 -15.53 10.04 -4.36
CA ARG A 133 -15.39 11.34 -5.04
C ARG A 133 -13.94 11.81 -5.02
N LEU A 134 -13.25 11.66 -3.88
CA LEU A 134 -11.84 12.00 -3.74
C LEU A 134 -10.95 11.11 -4.63
N LEU A 135 -11.23 9.81 -4.69
CA LEU A 135 -10.50 8.86 -5.53
C LEU A 135 -10.65 9.18 -7.02
N ILE A 136 -11.89 9.40 -7.48
CA ILE A 136 -12.17 9.74 -8.89
C ILE A 136 -11.43 11.02 -9.27
N ASN A 137 -11.52 12.07 -8.44
CA ASN A 137 -10.86 13.34 -8.73
C ASN A 137 -9.33 13.21 -8.75
N LYS A 138 -8.74 12.48 -7.79
CA LYS A 138 -7.29 12.24 -7.77
C LYS A 138 -6.82 11.35 -8.92
N SER A 139 -7.65 10.40 -9.38
CA SER A 139 -7.29 9.44 -10.43
C SER A 139 -7.14 10.07 -11.82
N LYS A 140 -7.74 11.25 -12.06
CA LYS A 140 -7.70 11.93 -13.36
C LYS A 140 -6.24 12.17 -13.80
N ASN A 141 -5.92 11.75 -15.02
CA ASN A 141 -4.60 11.88 -15.66
C ASN A 141 -3.43 11.14 -14.98
N LEU A 142 -3.69 10.23 -14.03
CA LEU A 142 -2.64 9.40 -13.42
C LEU A 142 -2.33 8.16 -14.25
N LYS A 143 -1.08 7.69 -14.15
CA LYS A 143 -0.70 6.38 -14.69
C LYS A 143 -1.35 5.27 -13.86
N THR A 144 -1.58 4.12 -14.49
CA THR A 144 -2.14 2.93 -13.83
C THR A 144 -1.37 2.51 -12.58
N SER A 145 -0.03 2.63 -12.58
CA SER A 145 0.80 2.35 -11.40
C SER A 145 0.52 3.26 -10.21
N ASP A 146 0.16 4.52 -10.49
CA ASP A 146 -0.10 5.54 -9.49
C ASP A 146 -1.54 5.39 -8.97
N ILE A 147 -2.47 4.98 -9.84
CA ILE A 147 -3.83 4.57 -9.47
C ILE A 147 -3.78 3.40 -8.49
N PHE A 148 -3.00 2.34 -8.77
CA PHE A 148 -2.87 1.21 -7.83
C PHE A 148 -2.27 1.63 -6.49
N LYS A 149 -1.30 2.55 -6.49
CA LYS A 149 -0.72 3.11 -5.27
C LYS A 149 -1.79 3.86 -4.45
N LEU A 150 -2.62 4.65 -5.13
CA LEU A 150 -3.70 5.40 -4.51
C LEU A 150 -4.72 4.45 -3.84
N ILE A 151 -5.18 3.42 -4.54
CA ILE A 151 -6.09 2.39 -4.00
C ILE A 151 -5.47 1.72 -2.76
N HIS A 152 -4.18 1.36 -2.81
CA HIS A 152 -3.51 0.74 -1.68
C HIS A 152 -3.43 1.67 -0.45
N ILE A 153 -3.20 2.97 -0.67
CA ILE A 153 -3.16 3.97 0.42
C ILE A 153 -4.55 4.13 1.03
N THR A 154 -5.60 4.32 0.22
CA THR A 154 -6.96 4.56 0.73
C THR A 154 -7.52 3.38 1.51
N ILE A 155 -7.24 2.15 1.08
CA ILE A 155 -7.62 0.94 1.82
C ILE A 155 -6.92 0.87 3.17
N LYS A 156 -5.63 1.22 3.21
CA LYS A 156 -4.84 1.19 4.45
C LYS A 156 -5.30 2.26 5.45
N GLU A 157 -5.55 3.47 4.98
CA GLU A 157 -5.97 4.60 5.83
C GLU A 157 -7.35 4.38 6.45
N ASN A 158 -8.32 3.93 5.65
CA ASN A 158 -9.70 3.77 6.09
C ASN A 158 -10.00 2.37 6.68
N LYS A 159 -9.00 1.47 6.71
CA LYS A 159 -9.13 0.08 7.19
C LYS A 159 -10.28 -0.70 6.54
N PHE A 160 -10.59 -0.37 5.28
CA PHE A 160 -11.66 -1.03 4.52
C PHE A 160 -11.31 -2.50 4.27
N LYS A 161 -12.16 -3.42 4.71
CA LYS A 161 -12.04 -4.85 4.41
C LYS A 161 -12.87 -5.19 3.17
N ASN A 162 -12.35 -6.04 2.29
CA ASN A 162 -13.02 -6.57 1.10
C ASN A 162 -13.50 -5.56 0.04
N LEU A 163 -13.14 -4.27 0.13
CA LEU A 163 -13.51 -3.24 -0.85
C LEU A 163 -12.48 -3.04 -1.99
N THR A 164 -11.46 -3.91 -2.10
CA THR A 164 -10.44 -3.83 -3.16
C THR A 164 -11.04 -3.94 -4.56
N GLY A 165 -11.96 -4.88 -4.78
CA GLY A 165 -12.64 -5.08 -6.06
C GLY A 165 -13.45 -3.87 -6.45
N TYR A 166 -14.23 -3.35 -5.51
CA TYR A 166 -15.06 -2.16 -5.69
C TYR A 166 -14.25 -0.94 -6.16
N PHE A 167 -13.14 -0.61 -5.49
CA PHE A 167 -12.29 0.52 -5.91
C PHE A 167 -11.59 0.28 -7.26
N CYS A 168 -11.31 -0.97 -7.61
CA CYS A 168 -10.75 -1.30 -8.92
C CYS A 168 -11.79 -1.08 -10.04
N GLU A 169 -13.03 -1.52 -9.83
CA GLU A 169 -14.15 -1.29 -10.74
C GLU A 169 -14.45 0.21 -10.90
N LEU A 170 -14.49 0.93 -9.79
CA LEU A 170 -14.72 2.39 -9.76
C LEU A 170 -13.71 3.17 -10.62
N LEU A 171 -12.43 2.78 -10.56
CA LEU A 171 -11.35 3.44 -11.29
C LEU A 171 -11.04 2.78 -12.64
N ALA A 172 -11.90 1.86 -13.09
CA ALA A 172 -11.76 1.10 -14.35
C ALA A 172 -10.39 0.42 -14.52
N VAL A 173 -9.86 -0.16 -13.44
CA VAL A 173 -8.59 -0.90 -13.45
C VAL A 173 -8.79 -2.37 -13.09
N SER A 174 -7.93 -3.24 -13.63
CA SER A 174 -8.00 -4.67 -13.35
C SER A 174 -7.58 -5.00 -11.92
N ARG A 175 -8.39 -5.81 -11.24
CA ARG A 175 -8.10 -6.37 -9.91
C ARG A 175 -6.85 -7.26 -9.92
N SER A 176 -6.64 -8.08 -10.96
CA SER A 176 -5.43 -8.89 -11.09
C SER A 176 -4.19 -8.01 -11.28
N GLY A 177 -4.33 -6.89 -12.01
CA GLY A 177 -3.29 -5.88 -12.14
C GLY A 177 -2.88 -5.25 -10.80
N PHE A 178 -3.85 -4.95 -9.94
CA PHE A 178 -3.60 -4.42 -8.60
C PHE A 178 -2.81 -5.40 -7.72
N TYR A 179 -3.21 -6.67 -7.65
CA TYR A 179 -2.45 -7.65 -6.87
C TYR A 179 -1.07 -7.93 -7.45
N ASN A 180 -0.94 -7.97 -8.78
CA ASN A 180 0.37 -8.06 -9.44
C ASN A 180 1.27 -6.87 -9.09
N TYR A 181 0.70 -5.66 -9.00
CA TYR A 181 1.42 -4.47 -8.56
C TYR A 181 1.94 -4.63 -7.12
N ILE A 182 1.12 -5.12 -6.20
CA ILE A 182 1.52 -5.36 -4.80
C ILE A 182 2.62 -6.42 -4.73
N ASN A 183 2.39 -7.59 -5.34
CA ASN A 183 3.31 -8.72 -5.28
C ASN A 183 4.68 -8.40 -5.94
N SER A 184 4.68 -7.61 -7.01
CA SER A 184 5.91 -7.21 -7.70
C SER A 184 6.67 -6.06 -7.02
N LYS A 185 6.29 -5.62 -5.81
CA LYS A 185 6.91 -4.50 -5.10
C LYS A 185 8.43 -4.68 -4.94
N GLU A 186 8.87 -5.85 -4.50
CA GLU A 186 10.29 -6.14 -4.29
C GLU A 186 11.08 -6.07 -5.59
N ASN A 187 10.55 -6.67 -6.66
CA ASN A 187 11.15 -6.62 -8.00
C ASN A 187 11.23 -5.18 -8.55
N ARG A 188 10.29 -4.30 -8.22
CA ARG A 188 10.35 -2.88 -8.57
C ARG A 188 11.47 -2.16 -7.82
N ILE A 189 11.61 -2.40 -6.52
CA ILE A 189 12.67 -1.83 -5.68
C ILE A 189 14.05 -2.30 -6.16
N ALA A 190 14.21 -3.59 -6.46
CA ALA A 190 15.47 -4.14 -6.98
C ALA A 190 15.85 -3.51 -8.32
N ARG A 191 14.89 -3.34 -9.24
CA ARG A 191 15.11 -2.64 -10.52
C ARG A 191 15.50 -1.18 -10.31
N GLU A 192 14.87 -0.48 -9.37
CA GLU A 192 15.20 0.90 -9.03
C GLU A 192 16.64 1.04 -8.47
N LYS A 193 17.05 0.11 -7.60
CA LYS A 193 18.42 0.05 -7.07
C LYS A 193 19.45 -0.18 -8.18
N ASN A 194 19.14 -1.07 -9.13
CA ASN A 194 20.00 -1.32 -10.29
C ASN A 194 20.06 -0.11 -11.23
N ASP A 195 18.95 0.59 -11.44
CA ASP A 195 18.89 1.84 -12.21
C ASP A 195 19.74 2.94 -11.56
N LEU A 196 19.72 3.03 -10.23
CA LEU A 196 20.50 4.00 -9.47
C LEU A 196 22.01 3.71 -9.57
N LYS A 197 22.41 2.44 -9.46
CA LYS A 197 23.80 2.02 -9.70
C LYS A 197 24.24 2.40 -11.11
N ALA A 198 23.44 2.07 -12.12
CA ALA A 198 23.75 2.36 -13.51
C ALA A 198 23.78 3.88 -13.79
N LYS A 199 22.90 4.67 -13.16
CA LYS A 199 22.93 6.14 -13.19
C LYS A 199 24.26 6.69 -12.71
N ASN A 200 24.77 6.20 -11.58
CA ASN A 200 26.03 6.69 -11.01
C ASN A 200 27.21 6.44 -11.95
N ILE A 201 27.26 5.26 -12.58
CA ILE A 201 28.30 4.93 -13.56
C ILE A 201 28.15 5.80 -14.81
N ILE A 202 26.92 5.98 -15.32
CA ILE A 202 26.63 6.86 -16.46
C ILE A 202 27.02 8.31 -16.17
N LEU A 203 26.79 8.82 -14.95
CA LEU A 203 27.19 10.17 -14.57
C LEU A 203 28.70 10.35 -14.56
N LYS A 204 29.46 9.36 -14.07
CA LYS A 204 30.94 9.36 -14.16
C LYS A 204 31.40 9.46 -15.62
N ALA A 205 30.82 8.66 -16.50
CA ALA A 205 31.12 8.70 -17.93
C ALA A 205 30.66 10.01 -18.60
N PHE A 206 29.53 10.57 -18.17
CA PHE A 206 28.96 11.81 -18.72
C PHE A 206 29.80 13.05 -18.40
N ASN A 207 30.36 13.13 -17.19
CA ASN A 207 31.16 14.28 -16.73
C ASN A 207 32.65 14.20 -17.11
N ARG A 208 33.08 13.07 -17.68
CA ARG A 208 34.46 12.84 -18.12
C ARG A 208 34.93 13.96 -19.07
N ARG A 209 36.19 14.41 -19.05
CA ARG A 209 36.75 15.39 -20.02
C ARG A 209 36.00 16.74 -20.16
N GLY A 210 35.20 17.18 -19.18
CA GLY A 210 34.73 18.58 -19.07
C GLY A 210 33.59 19.06 -19.98
N TYR A 211 33.16 18.30 -20.99
CA TYR A 211 31.96 18.61 -21.80
C TYR A 211 30.86 17.55 -21.59
N LYS A 212 29.59 17.86 -21.90
CA LYS A 212 28.48 16.90 -21.78
C LYS A 212 28.50 15.88 -22.92
N LYS A 213 28.27 14.59 -22.62
CA LYS A 213 28.31 13.50 -23.62
C LYS A 213 26.92 12.99 -24.00
N GLY A 214 26.75 12.65 -25.28
CA GLY A 214 25.58 11.92 -25.76
C GLY A 214 25.62 10.43 -25.39
N SER A 215 24.50 9.73 -25.60
CA SER A 215 24.36 8.31 -25.24
C SER A 215 25.36 7.38 -25.93
N ARG A 216 25.73 7.66 -27.20
CA ARG A 216 26.72 6.88 -27.96
C ARG A 216 28.13 7.06 -27.41
N SER A 217 28.51 8.29 -27.08
CA SER A 217 29.80 8.60 -26.46
C SER A 217 29.91 8.00 -25.07
N ILE A 218 28.82 8.04 -24.27
CA ILE A 218 28.77 7.37 -22.97
C ILE A 218 29.02 5.87 -23.14
N LYS A 219 28.37 5.21 -24.11
CA LYS A 219 28.58 3.78 -24.37
C LYS A 219 30.06 3.46 -24.62
N MET A 220 30.71 4.21 -25.51
CA MET A 220 32.14 4.03 -25.80
C MET A 220 33.03 4.24 -24.57
N ILE A 221 32.74 5.26 -23.76
CA ILE A 221 33.51 5.53 -22.53
C ILE A 221 33.32 4.41 -21.50
N LEU A 222 32.09 3.91 -21.35
CA LEU A 222 31.78 2.83 -20.41
C LEU A 222 32.48 1.52 -20.78
N GLU A 223 32.56 1.21 -22.07
CA GLU A 223 33.25 0.03 -22.59
C GLU A 223 34.77 0.15 -22.44
N ASN A 224 35.34 1.33 -22.71
CA ASN A 224 36.81 1.51 -22.73
C ASN A 224 37.44 1.83 -21.38
N GLU A 225 36.80 2.64 -20.53
CA GLU A 225 37.40 3.14 -19.27
C GLU A 225 36.83 2.44 -18.03
N PHE A 226 35.59 1.93 -18.09
CA PHE A 226 34.89 1.39 -16.93
C PHE A 226 34.62 -0.12 -17.01
N ASN A 227 35.03 -0.81 -18.09
CA ASN A 227 34.76 -2.24 -18.35
C ASN A 227 33.29 -2.63 -18.12
N THR A 228 32.35 -1.71 -18.43
CA THR A 228 30.91 -1.93 -18.24
C THR A 228 30.18 -1.90 -19.56
N VAL A 229 29.59 -3.03 -19.93
CA VAL A 229 28.86 -3.16 -21.19
C VAL A 229 27.37 -2.93 -20.94
N TYR A 230 26.85 -1.77 -21.36
CA TYR A 230 25.42 -1.47 -21.35
C TYR A 230 24.87 -1.25 -22.75
N SER A 231 23.69 -1.80 -23.00
CA SER A 231 22.93 -1.53 -24.24
C SER A 231 22.62 -0.03 -24.36
N LEU A 232 22.72 0.51 -25.58
CA LEU A 232 22.41 1.90 -25.88
C LEU A 232 21.00 2.30 -25.39
N LYS A 233 20.01 1.41 -25.56
CA LYS A 233 18.62 1.61 -25.11
C LYS A 233 18.53 1.76 -23.59
N LYS A 234 19.33 0.99 -22.84
CA LYS A 234 19.41 1.08 -21.38
C LYS A 234 20.00 2.43 -20.95
N ILE A 235 21.07 2.88 -21.59
CA ILE A 235 21.70 4.19 -21.34
C ILE A 235 20.69 5.30 -21.59
N GLN A 236 20.03 5.31 -22.76
CA GLN A 236 19.01 6.31 -23.11
C GLN A 236 17.83 6.31 -22.14
N ARG A 237 17.33 5.13 -21.73
CA ARG A 237 16.25 5.03 -20.73
C ARG A 237 16.66 5.64 -19.40
N ILE A 238 17.87 5.36 -18.92
CA ILE A 238 18.38 5.90 -17.66
C ILE A 238 18.58 7.41 -17.78
N MET A 239 19.16 7.89 -18.89
CA MET A 239 19.31 9.33 -19.15
C MET A 239 17.95 10.04 -19.13
N LYS A 240 16.93 9.50 -19.80
CA LYS A 240 15.57 10.05 -19.79
C LYS A 240 14.93 10.01 -18.40
N LYS A 241 15.07 8.90 -17.66
CA LYS A 241 14.52 8.72 -16.30
C LYS A 241 15.08 9.73 -15.31
N TYR A 242 16.38 10.03 -15.39
CA TYR A 242 17.06 10.95 -14.46
C TYR A 242 17.37 12.33 -15.06
N ASN A 243 16.74 12.68 -16.18
CA ASN A 243 16.88 13.97 -16.85
C ASN A 243 18.35 14.37 -17.17
N ILE A 244 19.18 13.40 -17.56
CA ILE A 244 20.57 13.62 -17.97
C ILE A 244 20.55 14.05 -19.45
N ILE A 245 20.49 15.35 -19.69
CA ILE A 245 20.39 15.92 -21.04
C ILE A 245 21.77 16.35 -21.55
N CYS A 246 22.16 15.83 -22.71
CA CYS A 246 23.25 16.39 -23.49
C CYS A 246 22.70 17.54 -24.35
N PRO A 247 23.14 18.80 -24.14
CA PRO A 247 22.73 19.91 -24.99
C PRO A 247 23.20 19.65 -26.42
N HIS A 248 22.31 19.87 -27.38
CA HIS A 248 22.69 19.85 -28.78
C HIS A 248 23.51 21.11 -29.07
N ARG A 249 24.60 20.98 -29.84
CA ARG A 249 25.33 22.15 -30.35
C ARG A 249 24.38 22.94 -31.24
N LYS A 250 24.03 24.16 -30.84
CA LYS A 250 23.27 25.09 -31.68
C LYS A 250 24.25 25.88 -32.55
N ALA A 251 23.89 26.11 -33.80
CA ALA A 251 24.66 27.02 -34.65
C ALA A 251 24.53 28.44 -34.07
N ASN A 252 25.64 29.19 -34.03
CA ASN A 252 25.64 30.56 -33.50
C ASN A 252 24.87 31.48 -34.48
N PRO A 253 23.76 32.12 -34.06
CA PRO A 253 22.96 33.00 -34.92
C PRO A 253 23.76 34.14 -35.55
N TYR A 254 24.64 34.79 -34.78
CA TYR A 254 25.46 35.91 -35.28
C TYR A 254 26.43 35.48 -36.39
N LYS A 255 27.02 34.28 -36.27
CA LYS A 255 27.87 33.73 -37.35
C LYS A 255 27.06 33.38 -38.60
N GLN A 256 25.80 33.00 -38.44
CA GLN A 256 24.91 32.75 -39.58
C GLN A 256 24.48 34.06 -40.25
N MET A 257 24.13 35.07 -39.45
CA MET A 257 23.78 36.41 -39.94
C MET A 257 24.94 37.01 -40.74
N ALA A 258 26.16 37.06 -40.18
CA ALA A 258 27.34 37.59 -40.89
C ALA A 258 27.64 36.85 -42.21
N LYS A 259 27.38 35.54 -42.28
CA LYS A 259 27.52 34.76 -43.51
C LYS A 259 26.41 35.06 -44.52
N ALA A 260 25.19 35.30 -44.05
CA ALA A 260 24.02 35.59 -44.87
C ALA A 260 24.02 37.02 -45.42
N THR A 261 24.38 38.00 -44.60
CA THR A 261 24.53 39.40 -45.01
C THR A 261 25.72 39.61 -45.94
N LYS A 262 26.66 38.65 -46.03
CA LYS A 262 27.89 38.76 -46.83
C LYS A 262 28.60 40.11 -46.60
N GLU A 263 28.54 40.66 -45.39
CA GLU A 263 29.12 41.98 -45.07
C GLU A 263 30.60 42.08 -45.43
N HIS A 264 31.32 40.95 -45.42
CA HIS A 264 32.72 40.87 -45.85
C HIS A 264 32.93 40.77 -47.37
N ARG A 265 31.87 40.73 -48.20
CA ARG A 265 31.94 40.41 -49.63
C ARG A 265 31.15 41.34 -50.55
N THR A 266 30.18 42.09 -50.05
CA THR A 266 29.38 43.00 -50.89
C THR A 266 29.95 44.40 -50.86
N PHE A 267 31.07 44.59 -51.55
CA PHE A 267 31.44 45.90 -52.08
C PHE A 267 31.05 45.92 -53.56
N PRO A 268 30.47 47.01 -54.08
CA PRO A 268 30.26 47.14 -55.51
C PRO A 268 31.61 47.00 -56.22
N ASN A 269 31.69 46.10 -57.21
CA ASN A 269 32.90 45.98 -58.04
C ASN A 269 32.90 47.13 -59.06
N ILE A 270 33.26 48.33 -58.60
CA ILE A 270 33.25 49.56 -59.40
C ILE A 270 34.10 49.41 -60.67
N LEU A 271 35.14 48.58 -60.62
CA LEU A 271 36.05 48.35 -61.75
C LEU A 271 35.51 47.34 -62.77
N GLU A 272 34.57 46.46 -62.39
CA GLU A 272 34.02 45.38 -63.23
C GLU A 272 35.06 44.52 -63.97
N ARG A 273 36.26 44.35 -63.39
CA ARG A 273 37.42 43.68 -64.01
C ARG A 273 37.95 44.36 -65.29
N ASN A 274 37.65 45.64 -65.51
CA ASN A 274 38.19 46.42 -66.62
C ASN A 274 39.61 46.94 -66.32
N PHE A 275 40.59 46.04 -66.36
CA PHE A 275 41.98 46.33 -66.01
C PHE A 275 42.76 47.11 -67.08
N LYS A 276 42.25 47.17 -68.32
CA LYS A 276 42.89 47.89 -69.43
C LYS A 276 42.25 49.27 -69.57
N GLN A 277 42.82 50.26 -68.90
CA GLN A 277 42.44 51.67 -69.04
C GLN A 277 43.41 52.36 -70.00
N GLU A 278 42.91 53.23 -70.89
CA GLU A 278 43.73 53.98 -71.86
C GLU A 278 44.71 54.96 -71.20
N ILE A 279 44.43 55.37 -69.96
CA ILE A 279 45.21 56.36 -69.20
C ILE A 279 45.96 55.66 -68.04
N PRO A 280 47.30 55.71 -68.00
CA PRO A 280 48.09 55.19 -66.88
C PRO A 280 47.73 55.85 -65.55
N GLY A 281 47.75 55.10 -64.44
CA GLY A 281 47.51 55.62 -63.08
C GLY A 281 46.04 55.90 -62.72
N LYS A 282 45.10 55.68 -63.64
CA LYS A 282 43.65 55.89 -63.42
C LYS A 282 43.04 54.95 -62.37
N VAL A 283 43.58 53.75 -62.20
CA VAL A 283 43.13 52.75 -61.23
C VAL A 283 44.35 52.14 -60.55
N LEU A 284 44.36 52.12 -59.23
CA LEU A 284 45.39 51.46 -58.42
C LEU A 284 44.76 50.28 -57.68
N LEU A 285 45.41 49.12 -57.75
CA LEU A 285 44.99 47.89 -57.07
C LEU A 285 46.01 47.53 -56.00
N THR A 286 45.53 47.09 -54.85
CA THR A 286 46.36 46.56 -53.78
C THR A 286 45.98 45.10 -53.56
N ASP A 287 46.97 44.25 -53.36
CA ASP A 287 46.77 42.84 -53.01
C ASP A 287 47.48 42.55 -51.69
N ILE A 288 46.92 41.63 -50.90
CA ILE A 288 47.53 41.18 -49.65
C ILE A 288 48.06 39.77 -49.84
N THR A 289 49.37 39.61 -49.71
CA THR A 289 50.00 38.29 -49.70
C THR A 289 50.21 37.85 -48.26
N TYR A 290 49.59 36.74 -47.87
CA TYR A 290 49.82 36.16 -46.54
C TYR A 290 51.18 35.46 -46.52
N LEU A 291 52.03 35.88 -45.58
CA LEU A 291 53.29 35.20 -45.27
C LEU A 291 53.06 34.30 -44.05
N PRO A 292 52.94 32.97 -44.22
CA PRO A 292 52.78 32.06 -43.09
C PRO A 292 54.10 31.95 -42.32
N TYR A 293 54.09 32.33 -41.04
CA TYR A 293 55.19 32.05 -40.12
C TYR A 293 55.10 30.58 -39.66
N LYS A 294 56.24 29.89 -39.65
CA LYS A 294 56.38 28.56 -39.04
C LYS A 294 56.60 28.67 -37.55
#